data_AF-A0A7S2PPU2-F1
#
_entry.id   AF-A0A7S2PPU2-F1
#
_cell.length_a   1.000
_cell.length_b   1.000
_cell.length_c   1.000
_cell.angle_alpha   90.00
_cell.angle_beta   90.00
_cell.angle_gamma   90.00
#
_symmetry.space_group_name_H-M   'P 1'
#
loop_
_entity.id
_entity.type
_entity.pdbx_description
1 polymer ?
#
loop_
_entity_poly.entity_id
_entity_poly.type
_entity_poly.pdbx_seq_one_letter_code
_entity_poly.pdbx_strand_id
1 'polypeptide(L)'
;SLESQALDWQGGADLCAIATRISYVLGTTGPAMHFDTACSAGLTAFCTSMYSLRKDRTATTLDSRVVGSLAGGVNQILDPSIYIGNSYQHMLSVKGRCFTFDQSGDGYGRGE
;
A
#
# COMPACT_ATOMS: atom_id res chain seq x y z
N SER A 1 -12.99 27.17 1.73
CA SER A 1 -12.10 27.43 0.58
C SER A 1 -10.76 26.69 0.61
N LEU A 2 -10.37 26.04 1.73
CA LEU A 2 -9.23 25.11 1.77
C LEU A 2 -9.68 23.64 1.57
N GLU A 3 -10.90 23.30 1.98
CA GLU A 3 -11.49 21.97 1.75
C GLU A 3 -11.73 21.66 0.26
N SER A 4 -11.97 22.68 -0.58
CA SER A 4 -12.14 22.49 -2.02
C SER A 4 -10.82 22.18 -2.74
N GLN A 5 -9.67 22.66 -2.24
CA GLN A 5 -8.35 22.32 -2.78
C GLN A 5 -7.88 20.93 -2.34
N ALA A 6 -8.31 20.46 -1.15
CA ALA A 6 -8.03 19.11 -0.68
C ALA A 6 -8.78 18.03 -1.49
N LEU A 7 -9.98 18.37 -1.99
CA LEU A 7 -10.77 17.50 -2.86
C LEU A 7 -10.20 17.43 -4.29
N ASP A 8 -9.60 18.51 -4.80
CA ASP A 8 -8.99 18.55 -6.14
C ASP A 8 -7.76 17.61 -6.28
N TRP A 9 -7.01 17.35 -5.20
CA TRP A 9 -5.88 16.41 -5.24
C TRP A 9 -6.31 14.93 -5.30
N GLN A 10 -7.47 14.59 -4.73
CA GLN A 10 -7.97 13.21 -4.73
C GLN A 10 -8.37 12.72 -6.12
N GLY A 11 -8.65 13.62 -7.07
CA GLY A 11 -9.05 13.28 -8.44
C GLY A 11 -7.92 12.80 -9.36
N GLY A 12 -6.65 12.88 -8.94
CA GLY A 12 -5.49 12.45 -9.74
C GLY A 12 -4.95 11.05 -9.41
N ALA A 13 -5.32 10.50 -8.26
CA ALA A 13 -4.80 9.24 -7.75
C ALA A 13 -5.93 8.24 -7.51
N ASP A 14 -6.60 7.81 -8.59
CA ASP A 14 -7.41 6.59 -8.54
C ASP A 14 -6.50 5.45 -8.08
N LEU A 15 -6.60 5.06 -6.81
CA LEU A 15 -5.74 4.05 -6.19
C LEU A 15 -5.78 2.72 -6.97
N CYS A 16 -6.96 2.40 -7.54
CA CYS A 16 -7.15 1.26 -8.43
C CYS A 16 -6.40 1.38 -9.76
N ALA A 17 -6.20 2.59 -10.28
CA ALA A 17 -5.53 2.81 -11.55
C ALA A 17 -4.06 2.39 -11.52
N ILE A 18 -3.41 2.34 -10.35
CA ILE A 18 -2.03 1.86 -10.23
C ILE A 18 -1.93 0.41 -10.74
N ALA A 19 -2.78 -0.48 -10.24
CA ALA A 19 -2.77 -1.90 -10.63
C ALA A 19 -3.15 -2.07 -12.11
N THR A 20 -4.18 -1.37 -12.57
CA THR A 20 -4.65 -1.46 -13.96
C THR A 20 -3.64 -0.89 -14.94
N ARG A 21 -2.96 0.23 -14.62
CA ARG A 21 -1.92 0.82 -15.49
C ARG A 21 -0.71 -0.09 -15.61
N ILE A 22 -0.26 -0.70 -14.51
CA ILE A 22 0.83 -1.69 -14.56
C ILE A 22 0.43 -2.87 -15.44
N SER A 23 -0.79 -3.40 -15.28
CA SER A 23 -1.30 -4.49 -16.10
C SER A 23 -1.38 -4.12 -17.58
N TYR A 24 -1.86 -2.91 -17.91
CA TYR A 24 -1.91 -2.39 -19.28
C TYR A 24 -0.52 -2.26 -19.90
N VAL A 25 0.44 -1.66 -19.19
CA VAL A 25 1.82 -1.45 -19.68
C VAL A 25 2.54 -2.79 -19.90
N LEU A 26 2.32 -3.77 -19.01
CA LEU A 26 2.92 -5.10 -19.12
C LEU A 26 2.14 -6.05 -20.05
N GLY A 27 0.98 -5.65 -20.55
CA GLY A 27 0.11 -6.48 -21.39
C GLY A 27 -0.45 -7.72 -20.69
N THR A 28 -0.58 -7.69 -19.36
CA THR A 28 -1.14 -8.81 -18.59
C THR A 28 -2.66 -8.77 -18.57
N THR A 29 -3.31 -9.93 -18.61
CA THR A 29 -4.77 -10.05 -18.67
C THR A 29 -5.39 -10.67 -17.41
N GLY A 30 -4.59 -10.84 -16.36
CA GLY A 30 -5.02 -11.38 -15.08
C GLY A 30 -5.71 -10.35 -14.18
N PRO A 31 -6.14 -10.74 -12.98
CA PRO A 31 -6.74 -9.83 -12.00
C PRO A 31 -5.80 -8.66 -11.66
N ALA A 32 -6.29 -7.42 -11.81
CA ALA A 32 -5.60 -6.19 -11.41
C ALA A 32 -6.30 -5.60 -10.19
N MET A 33 -5.70 -5.75 -9.00
CA MET A 33 -6.31 -5.37 -7.72
C MET A 33 -5.43 -4.38 -6.96
N HIS A 34 -6.08 -3.47 -6.24
CA HIS A 34 -5.44 -2.56 -5.30
C HIS A 34 -5.78 -2.99 -3.87
N PHE A 35 -4.81 -2.90 -2.96
CA PHE A 35 -4.99 -3.21 -1.54
C PHE A 35 -4.66 -1.97 -0.72
N ASP A 36 -5.65 -1.46 0.00
CA ASP A 36 -5.48 -0.41 1.00
C ASP A 36 -5.78 -0.96 2.39
N THR A 37 -4.76 -1.54 3.01
CA THR A 37 -4.81 -2.01 4.41
C THR A 37 -3.78 -1.26 5.27
N ALA A 38 -3.57 0.02 4.96
CA ALA A 38 -2.56 0.89 5.58
C ALA A 38 -1.16 0.25 5.58
N CYS A 39 -0.50 0.19 6.75
CA CYS A 39 0.87 -0.30 6.93
C CYS A 39 1.10 -1.75 6.46
N SER A 40 0.04 -2.53 6.25
CA SER A 40 0.11 -3.93 5.82
C SER A 40 -0.15 -4.14 4.33
N ALA A 41 -0.47 -3.08 3.58
CA ALA A 41 -0.94 -3.16 2.19
C ALA A 41 -0.02 -4.00 1.28
N GLY A 42 1.29 -3.73 1.30
CA GLY A 42 2.26 -4.48 0.49
C GLY A 42 2.34 -5.96 0.85
N LEU A 43 2.23 -6.30 2.14
CA LEU A 43 2.21 -7.68 2.60
C LEU A 43 0.90 -8.37 2.23
N THR A 44 -0.25 -7.69 2.34
CA THR A 44 -1.55 -8.20 1.90
C THR A 44 -1.53 -8.52 0.40
N ALA A 45 -0.97 -7.62 -0.42
CA ALA A 45 -0.80 -7.84 -1.86
C ALA A 45 0.08 -9.07 -2.15
N PHE A 46 1.21 -9.20 -1.43
CA PHE A 46 2.11 -10.34 -1.56
C PHE A 46 1.44 -11.66 -1.15
N CYS A 47 0.81 -11.70 0.02
CA CYS A 47 0.09 -12.88 0.51
C CYS A 47 -1.01 -13.29 -0.47
N THR A 48 -1.80 -12.33 -0.98
CA THR A 48 -2.86 -12.62 -1.95
C THR A 48 -2.32 -13.17 -3.26
N SER A 49 -1.20 -12.63 -3.75
CA SER A 49 -0.49 -13.16 -4.92
C SER A 49 -0.03 -14.61 -4.70
N MET A 50 0.56 -14.90 -3.54
CA MET A 50 1.00 -16.26 -3.18
C MET A 50 -0.18 -17.24 -3.09
N TYR A 51 -1.33 -16.82 -2.54
CA TYR A 51 -2.54 -17.66 -2.52
C TYR A 51 -3.11 -17.87 -3.92
N SER A 52 -3.04 -16.87 -4.79
CA SER A 52 -3.52 -16.98 -6.18
C SER A 52 -2.73 -17.98 -7.03
N LEU A 53 -1.45 -18.18 -6.71
CA LEU A 53 -0.56 -19.13 -7.40
C LEU A 53 -0.62 -20.56 -6.85
N ARG A 54 -1.21 -20.76 -5.66
CA ARG A 54 -1.33 -22.11 -5.08
C ARG A 54 -2.33 -22.92 -5.88
N LYS A 55 -1.88 -24.10 -6.34
CA LYS A 55 -2.70 -25.06 -7.10
C LYS A 55 -3.65 -25.89 -6.22
N ASP A 56 -3.60 -25.73 -4.90
CA ASP A 56 -4.55 -26.41 -4.01
C ASP A 56 -5.93 -25.75 -4.19
N ARG A 57 -6.93 -26.58 -4.46
CA ARG A 57 -8.31 -26.15 -4.75
C ARG A 57 -9.09 -25.72 -3.51
N THR A 58 -8.46 -25.67 -2.34
CA THR A 58 -9.08 -25.32 -1.06
C THR A 58 -8.82 -23.87 -0.65
N ALA A 59 -7.75 -23.26 -1.16
CA ALA A 59 -7.59 -21.82 -1.17
C ALA A 59 -8.38 -21.20 -2.33
N THR A 60 -9.04 -20.08 -2.08
CA THR A 60 -9.83 -19.33 -3.07
C THR A 60 -8.93 -18.88 -4.23
N THR A 61 -8.77 -19.70 -5.26
CA THR A 61 -8.04 -19.33 -6.46
C THR A 61 -8.87 -18.29 -7.20
N LEU A 62 -8.39 -17.05 -7.30
CA LEU A 62 -9.08 -15.98 -8.02
C LEU A 62 -9.28 -16.30 -9.52
N ASP A 63 -8.35 -17.07 -10.12
CA ASP A 63 -8.53 -17.70 -11.42
C ASP A 63 -7.58 -18.91 -11.57
N SER A 64 -8.13 -20.07 -11.90
CA SER A 64 -7.39 -21.33 -12.12
C SER A 64 -6.36 -21.30 -13.26
N ARG A 65 -6.40 -20.27 -14.11
CA ARG A 65 -5.50 -20.09 -15.26
C ARG A 65 -4.27 -19.24 -14.96
N VAL A 66 -4.16 -18.70 -13.75
CA VAL A 66 -3.02 -17.85 -13.36
C VAL A 66 -1.73 -18.68 -13.31
N VAL A 67 -0.79 -18.35 -14.19
CA VAL A 67 0.54 -18.99 -14.27
C VAL A 67 1.65 -18.16 -13.62
N GLY A 68 1.36 -16.90 -13.32
CA GLY A 68 2.29 -15.95 -12.73
C GLY A 68 1.53 -14.76 -12.14
N SER A 69 2.12 -14.12 -11.13
CA SER A 69 1.51 -13.00 -10.42
C SER A 69 2.57 -11.98 -10.03
N LEU A 70 2.21 -10.69 -10.07
CA LEU A 70 3.05 -9.57 -9.67
C LEU A 70 2.44 -8.95 -8.42
N ALA A 71 3.24 -8.79 -7.37
CA ALA A 71 2.85 -8.07 -6.16
C ALA A 71 3.89 -7.02 -5.81
N GLY A 72 3.43 -5.87 -5.33
CA GLY A 72 4.26 -4.77 -4.89
C GLY A 72 3.44 -3.79 -4.06
N GLY A 73 4.14 -2.92 -3.34
CA GLY A 73 3.56 -1.81 -2.60
C GLY A 73 4.50 -0.63 -2.68
N VAL A 74 3.93 0.58 -2.70
CA VAL A 74 4.68 1.84 -2.73
C VAL A 74 4.11 2.77 -1.67
N ASN A 75 4.97 3.56 -1.03
CA ASN A 75 4.58 4.64 -0.15
C ASN A 75 5.35 5.90 -0.56
N GLN A 76 4.67 7.05 -0.61
CA GLN A 76 5.30 8.33 -0.93
C GLN A 76 4.80 9.41 0.05
N ILE A 77 5.70 10.30 0.46
CA ILE A 77 5.51 11.40 1.39
C ILE A 77 5.58 12.70 0.59
N LEU A 78 4.49 12.98 -0.13
CA LEU A 78 4.39 14.17 -0.99
C LEU A 78 3.86 15.40 -0.25
N ASP A 79 3.18 15.20 0.87
CA ASP A 79 2.47 16.24 1.62
C ASP A 79 2.63 16.03 3.14
N PRO A 80 2.82 17.13 3.92
CA PRO A 80 3.02 17.04 5.35
C PRO A 80 1.76 16.70 6.17
N SER A 81 0.54 16.71 5.62
CA SER A 81 -0.70 16.54 6.38
C SER A 81 -0.76 15.22 7.15
N ILE A 82 -0.33 14.11 6.52
CA ILE A 82 -0.25 12.81 7.21
C ILE A 82 0.83 12.83 8.29
N TYR A 83 1.94 13.55 8.07
CA TYR A 83 3.00 13.70 9.08
C TYR A 83 2.48 14.47 10.31
N ILE A 84 1.73 15.55 10.10
CA ILE A 84 1.09 16.36 11.16
C ILE A 84 0.04 15.52 11.90
N GLY A 85 -0.82 14.80 11.17
CA GLY A 85 -1.82 13.91 11.76
C GLY A 85 -1.20 12.82 12.64
N ASN A 86 -0.17 12.14 12.14
CA ASN A 86 0.52 11.09 12.90
C ASN A 86 1.29 11.65 14.11
N SER A 87 1.80 12.88 14.01
CA SER A 87 2.41 13.60 15.13
C SER A 87 1.38 13.91 16.23
N TYR A 88 0.20 14.40 15.85
CA TYR A 88 -0.89 14.68 16.78
C TYR A 88 -1.34 13.41 17.53
N GLN A 89 -1.34 12.27 16.85
CA GLN A 89 -1.63 10.97 17.45
C GLN A 89 -0.46 10.35 18.23
N HIS A 90 0.67 11.06 18.40
CA HIS A 90 1.87 10.60 19.10
C HIS A 90 2.44 9.28 18.53
N MET A 91 2.30 9.07 17.22
CA MET A 91 2.83 7.87 16.55
C MET A 91 4.28 8.02 16.09
N LEU A 92 4.74 9.26 15.88
CA LEU A 92 6.05 9.56 15.31
C LEU A 92 7.11 9.77 16.39
N SER A 93 8.30 9.22 16.17
CA SER A 93 9.47 9.50 17.01
C SER A 93 9.92 10.95 16.84
N VAL A 94 10.24 11.63 17.95
CA VAL A 94 10.79 13.00 17.90
C VAL A 94 12.16 13.02 17.21
N LYS A 95 12.87 11.90 17.26
CA LYS A 95 14.17 11.71 16.60
C LYS A 95 14.04 11.25 15.14
N GLY A 96 12.82 11.06 14.64
CA GLY A 96 12.55 10.72 13.23
C GLY A 96 13.06 9.34 12.79
N ARG A 97 13.30 8.41 13.72
CA ARG A 97 13.79 7.06 13.41
C ARG A 97 13.08 5.99 14.22
N CYS A 98 13.08 4.77 13.71
CA CYS A 98 12.55 3.61 14.43
C CYS A 98 13.62 3.04 15.37
N PHE A 99 13.31 2.99 16.66
CA PHE A 99 14.13 2.34 17.69
C PHE A 99 13.59 0.95 18.00
N THR A 100 13.59 0.09 16.98
CA THR A 100 12.94 -1.22 17.02
C THR A 100 13.52 -2.09 18.14
N PHE A 101 12.68 -2.44 19.12
CA PHE A 101 13.02 -3.21 20.33
C PHE A 101 14.00 -2.55 21.31
N ASP A 102 14.27 -1.24 21.18
CA ASP A 102 15.09 -0.49 22.14
C ASP A 102 14.23 0.14 23.25
N GLN A 103 14.80 0.30 24.44
CA GLN A 103 14.10 0.92 25.58
C GLN A 103 13.73 2.40 25.32
N SER A 104 14.46 3.07 24.43
CA SER A 104 14.25 4.48 24.08
C SER A 104 13.19 4.68 23.00
N GLY A 105 12.41 3.66 22.66
CA GLY A 105 11.36 3.73 21.64
C GLY A 105 10.24 4.71 22.00
N ASP A 106 10.08 5.76 21.20
CA ASP A 106 9.11 6.84 21.37
C ASP A 106 8.15 7.00 20.17
N GLY A 107 8.20 6.09 19.20
CA GLY A 107 7.40 6.11 17.98
C GLY A 107 8.17 5.55 16.78
N TYR A 108 7.63 5.70 15.57
CA TYR A 108 8.31 5.31 14.33
C TYR A 108 8.73 6.52 13.49
N GLY A 109 9.76 6.36 12.65
CA GLY A 109 10.12 7.31 11.60
C GLY A 109 9.44 6.92 10.29
N ARG A 110 8.82 7.87 9.58
CA ARG A 110 8.24 7.59 8.26
C ARG A 110 9.38 7.40 7.23
N GLY A 111 9.16 6.51 6.27
CA GLY A 111 10.07 6.28 5.14
C GLY A 111 9.29 6.02 3.85
N GLU A 112 9.99 6.02 2.73
CA GLU A 112 9.48 5.75 1.37
C GLU A 112 10.13 4.50 0.78
#